data_AF-A0AA51PJ80-F1
#
_entry.id   AF-A0AA51PJ80-F1
#
_cell.length_a   1.000
_cell.length_b   1.000
_cell.length_c   1.000
_cell.angle_alpha   90.00
_cell.angle_beta   90.00
_cell.angle_gamma   90.00
#
_symmetry.space_group_name_H-M   'P 1'
#
loop_
_entity.id
_entity.type
_entity.pdbx_description
1 polymer ?
#
loop_
_entity_poly.entity_id
_entity_poly.type
_entity_poly.pdbx_seq_one_letter_code
_entity_poly.pdbx_strand_id
1 'polypeptide(L)' 'APELMRIEAGVHRVQRIPVTEKGGRIHTSTVSVAVLPQPTEVEVEIADKDLVIETKRASGAGGQHVNTTDSAVRITHTPT' A
#
# COMPACT_ATOMS: atom_id res chain seq x y z
N ALA A 1 -20.95 -2.06 -11.35
CA ALA A 1 -19.63 -1.43 -11.58
C ALA A 1 -18.46 -2.42 -11.63
N PRO A 2 -18.25 -3.33 -10.66
CA PRO A 2 -17.04 -4.18 -10.64
C PRO A 2 -16.93 -5.18 -11.80
N GLU A 3 -18.05 -5.64 -12.38
CA GLU A 3 -18.01 -6.59 -13.51
C GLU A 3 -17.34 -6.01 -14.77
N LEU A 4 -17.51 -4.71 -15.03
CA LEU A 4 -16.87 -4.04 -16.17
C LEU A 4 -15.36 -3.90 -15.98
N MET A 5 -14.87 -3.82 -14.74
CA MET A 5 -13.43 -3.71 -14.48
C MET A 5 -12.72 -5.05 -14.62
N ARG A 6 -13.43 -6.18 -14.54
CA ARG A 6 -12.83 -7.51 -14.67
C ARG A 6 -12.12 -7.71 -16.01
N ILE A 7 -12.61 -7.09 -17.08
CA ILE A 7 -11.98 -7.17 -18.42
C ILE A 7 -10.72 -6.30 -18.54
N GLU A 8 -10.50 -5.37 -17.62
CA GLU A 8 -9.30 -4.53 -17.55
C GLU A 8 -8.17 -5.20 -16.76
N ALA A 9 -8.42 -6.36 -16.14
CA ALA A 9 -7.40 -7.10 -15.40
C ALA A 9 -6.38 -7.73 -16.36
N GLY A 10 -5.11 -7.71 -15.97
CA GLY A 10 -4.01 -8.30 -16.75
C GLY A 10 -2.86 -7.34 -16.99
N VAL A 11 -2.04 -7.65 -17.99
CA VAL A 11 -0.85 -6.87 -18.35
C VAL A 11 -1.17 -5.93 -19.50
N HIS A 12 -0.92 -4.64 -19.27
CA HIS A 12 -1.08 -3.58 -20.25
C HIS A 12 0.29 -3.13 -20.76
N ARG A 13 0.40 -2.91 -22.07
CA ARG A 13 1.63 -2.52 -22.75
C ARG A 13 1.49 -1.12 -23.32
N VAL A 14 2.51 -0.28 -23.13
CA VAL A 14 2.61 1.05 -23.73
C VAL A 14 3.93 1.24 -24.43
N GLN A 15 3.92 1.92 -25.57
CA GLN A 15 5.10 2.32 -26.31
C GLN A 15 5.12 3.84 -26.44
N ARG A 16 6.14 4.48 -25.88
CA ARG A 16 6.28 5.94 -25.87
C ARG A 16 7.73 6.37 -25.67
N ILE A 17 8.02 7.64 -25.88
CA ILE A 17 9.26 8.27 -25.39
C ILE A 17 9.02 8.65 -23.91
N PRO A 18 9.79 8.10 -22.95
CA PRO A 18 9.62 8.43 -21.54
C PRO A 18 10.03 9.88 -21.23
N VAL A 19 9.37 10.50 -20.25
CA VAL A 19 9.73 11.86 -19.77
C VAL A 19 11.15 11.90 -19.18
N THR A 20 11.66 10.76 -18.70
CA THR A 20 13.01 10.63 -18.14
C THR A 20 14.09 10.42 -19.22
N GLU A 21 13.71 10.25 -20.48
CA GLU A 21 14.62 9.90 -21.58
C GLU A 21 15.02 11.15 -22.37
N LYS A 22 16.33 11.42 -22.48
CA LYS A 22 16.85 12.63 -23.16
C LYS A 22 17.07 12.46 -24.67
N GLY A 23 17.13 11.22 -25.16
CA GLY A 23 17.55 10.88 -26.53
C GLY A 23 16.42 10.59 -27.51
N GLY A 24 15.15 10.82 -27.14
CA GLY A 24 14.00 10.61 -28.03
C GLY A 24 13.75 9.14 -28.42
N ARG A 25 14.31 8.18 -27.68
CA ARG A 25 14.13 6.75 -27.95
C ARG A 25 12.77 6.27 -27.46
N ILE A 26 12.11 5.41 -28.26
CA ILE A 26 10.84 4.78 -27.88
C ILE A 26 11.14 3.61 -26.97
N HIS A 27 10.58 3.63 -25.76
CA HIS A 27 10.62 2.53 -24.81
C HIS A 27 9.29 1.79 -24.82
N THR A 28 9.35 0.47 -24.61
CA THR A 28 8.18 -0.36 -24.31
C THR A 28 8.12 -0.57 -22.81
N SER A 29 7.01 -0.22 -22.18
CA SER A 29 6.77 -0.44 -20.74
C SER A 29 5.52 -1.30 -20.54
N THR A 30 5.46 -2.00 -19.42
CA THR A 30 4.34 -2.86 -19.04
C THR A 30 3.85 -2.53 -17.63
N VAL A 31 2.55 -2.69 -17.38
CA VAL A 31 1.94 -2.56 -16.05
C VAL A 31 0.92 -3.66 -15.84
N SER A 32 0.83 -4.19 -14.63
CA SER A 32 -0.19 -5.17 -14.24
C SER A 32 -1.34 -4.49 -13.50
N VAL A 33 -2.58 -4.81 -13.88
CA VAL A 33 -3.80 -4.37 -13.19
C VAL A 33 -4.46 -5.59 -12.54
N ALA A 34 -4.67 -5.53 -11.23
CA ALA A 34 -5.40 -6.53 -10.47
C ALA A 34 -6.77 -6.00 -10.09
N VAL A 35 -7.81 -6.80 -10.30
CA VAL A 35 -9.20 -6.45 -9.96
C VAL A 35 -9.75 -7.53 -9.05
N LEU A 36 -10.12 -7.12 -7.83
CA LEU A 36 -10.66 -7.99 -6.80
C LEU A 36 -12.04 -7.45 -6.38
N PRO A 37 -13.05 -8.31 -6.21
CA PRO A 37 -14.31 -7.88 -5.63
C PRO A 37 -14.07 -7.42 -4.18
N GLN A 38 -14.74 -6.35 -3.78
CA GLN A 38 -14.73 -5.95 -2.39
C GLN A 38 -15.53 -7.00 -1.58
N PRO A 39 -14.93 -7.61 -0.55
CA PRO A 39 -15.67 -8.51 0.32
C PRO A 39 -16.70 -7.71 1.13
N THR A 40 -17.81 -8.35 1.50
CA THR A 40 -18.70 -7.84 2.54
C THR A 40 -17.90 -7.60 3.82
N GLU A 41 -18.19 -6.54 4.56
CA GLU A 41 -17.58 -6.32 5.87
C GLU A 41 -17.84 -7.56 6.73
N VAL A 42 -16.75 -8.24 7.06
CA VAL A 42 -16.77 -9.33 8.04
C VAL A 42 -16.58 -8.64 9.38
N GLU A 43 -17.53 -8.79 10.31
CA GLU A 43 -17.30 -8.45 11.71
C GLU A 43 -16.20 -9.38 12.24
N VAL A 44 -14.97 -8.85 12.27
CA VAL A 44 -13.85 -9.52 12.89
C VAL A 44 -13.81 -9.05 14.33
N GLU A 45 -14.32 -9.86 15.24
CA GLU A 45 -14.14 -9.66 16.67
C GLU A 45 -12.67 -9.95 17.02
N ILE A 46 -11.87 -8.90 17.18
CA ILE A 46 -10.51 -9.01 17.70
C ILE A 46 -10.58 -8.83 19.21
N ALA A 47 -10.23 -9.87 19.96
CA ALA A 47 -10.15 -9.75 21.40
C ALA A 47 -8.86 -9.00 21.81
N ASP A 48 -8.97 -8.01 22.69
CA ASP A 48 -7.84 -7.20 23.15
C ASP A 48 -6.67 -8.03 23.72
N LYS A 49 -6.97 -9.22 24.24
CA LYS A 49 -5.98 -10.18 24.76
C LYS A 49 -5.01 -10.71 23.69
N ASP A 50 -5.41 -10.66 22.42
CA ASP A 50 -4.65 -11.20 21.30
C ASP A 50 -3.81 -10.12 20.59
N LEU A 51 -3.95 -8.86 21.04
CA LEU A 51 -3.25 -7.69 20.52
C LEU A 51 -2.08 -7.28 21.41
N VAL A 52 -0.89 -7.20 20.81
CA VAL A 52 0.27 -6.54 21.41
C VAL A 52 0.40 -5.15 20.81
N ILE A 53 0.15 -4.14 21.63
CA ILE A 53 0.25 -2.73 21.26
C ILE A 53 1.60 -2.19 21.75
N GLU A 54 2.44 -1.78 20.81
CA GLU A 54 3.73 -1.16 21.09
C GLU A 54 3.71 0.32 20.67
N THR A 55 4.08 1.21 21.58
CA THR A 55 4.33 2.62 21.27
C THR A 55 5.82 2.85 21.00
N LYS A 56 6.13 3.54 19.91
CA LYS A 56 7.47 3.84 19.44
C LYS A 56 7.59 5.32 19.08
N ARG A 57 8.82 5.79 19.02
CA ARG A 57 9.14 7.09 18.47
C ARG A 57 9.11 7.00 16.94
N ALA A 58 8.46 7.97 16.30
CA ALA A 58 8.39 8.03 14.86
C ALA A 58 9.80 8.24 14.26
N SER A 59 10.11 7.58 13.15
CA SER A 59 11.35 7.83 12.41
C SER A 59 11.13 8.89 11.33
N GLY A 60 11.77 10.06 11.44
CA GLY A 60 11.66 11.13 10.45
C GLY A 60 12.37 12.43 10.87
N ALA A 61 12.49 13.38 9.93
CA ALA A 61 13.07 14.69 10.20
C ALA A 61 12.10 15.57 11.01
N GLY A 62 12.13 15.49 12.33
CA GLY A 62 11.20 16.24 13.19
C GLY A 62 11.80 16.77 14.50
N GLY A 63 13.08 17.14 14.47
CA GLY A 63 13.73 17.92 15.53
C GLY A 63 13.56 17.35 16.94
N GLN A 64 13.41 18.21 17.94
CA GLN A 64 13.22 17.78 19.34
C GLN A 64 11.91 17.00 19.54
N HIS A 65 10.86 17.29 18.77
CA HIS A 65 9.54 16.69 18.93
C HIS A 65 9.50 15.20 18.57
N VAL A 66 10.33 14.77 17.60
CA VAL A 66 10.50 13.34 17.23
C VAL A 66 11.19 12.52 18.32
N ASN A 67 12.00 13.17 19.18
CA ASN A 67 12.76 12.47 20.22
C ASN A 67 12.01 12.34 21.54
N THR A 68 10.97 13.14 21.76
CA THR A 68 10.26 13.20 23.06
C THR A 68 8.86 12.58 23.01
N THR A 69 8.20 12.58 21.85
CA THR A 69 6.82 12.11 21.72
C THR A 69 6.73 10.72 21.09
N ASP A 70 6.28 9.73 21.86
CA ASP A 70 5.95 8.39 21.36
C ASP A 70 4.66 8.46 20.52
N SER A 71 4.84 8.69 19.23
CA SER A 71 3.77 9.01 18.27
C SER A 71 3.49 7.89 17.27
N ALA A 72 4.32 6.85 17.22
CA ALA A 72 4.11 5.70 16.36
C ALA A 72 3.51 4.55 17.16
N VAL A 73 2.34 4.05 16.77
CA VAL A 73 1.71 2.88 17.38
C VAL A 73 1.84 1.70 16.43
N ARG A 74 2.41 0.59 16.90
CA ARG A 74 2.48 -0.69 16.18
C ARG A 74 1.58 -1.69 16.91
N ILE A 75 0.58 -2.21 16.20
CA ILE A 75 -0.31 -3.25 16.71
C ILE A 75 0.08 -4.57 16.04
N THR A 76 0.29 -5.62 16.84
CA THR A 76 0.61 -6.98 16.37
C THR A 76 -0.46 -7.95 16.86
N HIS A 77 -1.01 -8.78 15.98
CA HIS A 77 -1.96 -9.84 16.34
C HIS A 77 -1.19 -11.15 16.51
N THR A 78 -1.08 -11.62 17.76
CA THR A 78 -0.26 -12.78 18.16
C THR A 78 -0.70 -14.13 17.56
N PRO A 79 -2.01 -14.40 17.34
CA PRO A 79 -2.48 -15.69 16.81
C PRO A 79 -2.19 -15.97 15.31
N THR A 80 -1.62 -15.00 14.58
CA THR A 80 -1.24 -15.11 13.16
C THR A 80 0.26 -15.10 12.99
#